data_AF-A0A846HA04-F1
#
_entry.id   AF-A0A846HA04-F1
#
_cell.length_a   1.000
_cell.length_b   1.000
_cell.length_c   1.000
_cell.angle_alpha   90.00
_cell.angle_beta   90.00
_cell.angle_gamma   90.00
#
_symmetry.space_group_name_H-M   'P 1'
#
loop_
_entity.id
_entity.type
_entity.pdbx_description
1 polymer ?
#
loop_
_entity_poly.entity_id
_entity_poly.type
_entity_poly.pdbx_seq_one_letter_code
_entity_poly.pdbx_strand_id
1 'polypeptide(L)'
;MKIKKLLGTFLLSNIAIALFLSANPAMAATVSANHHSTSSILLADIKTKYVKDADENLDSALEAMNNAAEAESDADAVQYFDTAMEHLKNAATALKKGGMLDNAKKIENAIQALNDAVETDSEKQQDKLIEIAIDSLNQVDEALKAVLN
;
A
#
# COMPACT_ATOMS: atom_id res chain seq x y z
N MET A 1 -7.68 9.89 19.87
CA MET A 1 -8.99 10.05 19.18
C MET A 1 -8.91 10.38 17.68
N LYS A 2 -8.11 11.35 17.19
CA LYS A 2 -8.11 11.73 15.75
C LYS A 2 -7.75 10.60 14.79
N ILE A 3 -6.73 9.79 15.13
CA ILE A 3 -6.28 8.64 14.32
C ILE A 3 -7.37 7.55 14.24
N LYS A 4 -8.02 7.20 15.35
CA LYS A 4 -9.14 6.23 15.33
C LYS A 4 -10.27 6.67 14.41
N LYS A 5 -10.60 7.96 14.39
CA LYS A 5 -11.64 8.50 13.50
C LYS A 5 -11.22 8.41 12.02
N LEU A 6 -9.99 8.80 11.69
CA LEU A 6 -9.40 8.64 10.35
C LEU A 6 -9.54 7.20 9.85
N LEU A 7 -9.19 6.25 10.69
CA LEU A 7 -9.17 4.83 10.34
C LEU A 7 -10.57 4.21 10.27
N GLY A 8 -11.51 4.68 11.10
CA GLY A 8 -12.92 4.32 10.97
C GLY A 8 -13.51 4.73 9.61
N THR A 9 -13.18 5.92 9.09
CA THR A 9 -13.60 6.35 7.74
C THR A 9 -12.92 5.51 6.65
N PHE A 10 -11.66 5.11 6.87
CA PHE A 10 -10.92 4.24 5.97
C PHE A 10 -11.60 2.87 5.81
N LEU A 11 -12.06 2.25 6.90
CA LEU A 11 -12.80 0.98 6.86
C LEU A 11 -14.12 1.08 6.07
N LEU A 12 -14.90 2.15 6.28
CA LEU A 12 -16.18 2.34 5.57
C LEU A 12 -16.00 2.39 4.04
N SER A 13 -14.86 2.93 3.60
CA SER A 13 -14.50 3.07 2.19
C SER A 13 -13.91 1.76 1.62
N ASN A 14 -13.21 0.97 2.45
CA ASN A 14 -12.52 -0.27 2.06
C ASN A 14 -13.35 -1.55 2.13
N ILE A 15 -14.60 -1.53 2.62
CA ILE A 15 -15.53 -2.68 2.48
C ILE A 15 -15.65 -3.11 1.00
N ALA A 16 -15.35 -2.22 0.04
CA ALA A 16 -15.29 -2.55 -1.38
C ALA A 16 -14.07 -3.41 -1.80
N ILE A 17 -12.94 -3.38 -1.08
CA ILE A 17 -11.68 -4.06 -1.45
C ILE A 17 -11.58 -5.44 -0.79
N ALA A 18 -12.24 -5.62 0.37
CA ALA A 18 -12.16 -6.84 1.18
C ALA A 18 -12.79 -8.11 0.55
N LEU A 19 -13.37 -8.03 -0.65
CA LEU A 19 -13.93 -9.19 -1.36
C LEU A 19 -12.92 -9.98 -2.22
N PHE A 20 -11.64 -9.59 -2.28
CA PHE A 20 -10.65 -10.28 -3.15
C PHE A 20 -9.39 -10.86 -2.49
N LEU A 21 -9.20 -10.73 -1.16
CA LEU A 21 -8.05 -11.31 -0.46
C LEU A 21 -8.36 -12.67 0.21
N SER A 22 -9.29 -13.44 -0.36
CA SER A 22 -9.49 -14.84 0.05
C SER A 22 -8.75 -15.81 -0.88
N ALA A 23 -7.77 -16.49 -0.29
CA ALA A 23 -7.08 -17.70 -0.75
C ALA A 23 -5.89 -17.53 -1.70
N ASN A 24 -4.67 -17.69 -1.18
CA ASN A 24 -3.98 -18.99 -1.27
C ASN A 24 -2.70 -19.06 -0.41
N PRO A 25 -2.43 -20.16 0.31
CA PRO A 25 -1.13 -20.46 0.90
C PRO A 25 -0.26 -21.30 -0.05
N ALA A 26 1.05 -21.01 -0.06
CA ALA A 26 2.17 -21.84 -0.51
C ALA A 26 2.28 -22.26 -2.00
N MET A 27 3.46 -22.06 -2.60
CA MET A 27 4.38 -23.17 -2.94
C MET A 27 5.63 -22.72 -3.71
N ALA A 28 6.72 -23.42 -3.44
CA ALA A 28 8.05 -23.31 -4.03
C ALA A 28 8.13 -23.80 -5.49
N ALA A 29 9.10 -23.30 -6.26
CA ALA A 29 9.99 -24.11 -7.11
C ALA A 29 11.08 -23.25 -7.77
N THR A 30 12.27 -23.82 -7.84
CA THR A 30 13.45 -23.37 -8.58
C THR A 30 13.42 -23.82 -10.05
N VAL A 31 14.25 -23.19 -10.92
CA VAL A 31 15.12 -23.79 -11.99
C VAL A 31 15.19 -22.98 -13.32
N SER A 32 16.44 -22.54 -13.65
CA SER A 32 17.22 -22.64 -14.91
C SER A 32 16.68 -22.16 -16.29
N ALA A 33 17.41 -21.23 -16.95
CA ALA A 33 18.43 -21.51 -18.00
C ALA A 33 18.81 -20.25 -18.84
N ASN A 34 20.09 -20.14 -19.20
CA ASN A 34 20.72 -19.08 -20.02
C ASN A 34 20.37 -19.13 -21.53
N HIS A 35 20.31 -17.97 -22.22
CA HIS A 35 21.37 -17.43 -23.10
C HIS A 35 20.87 -16.25 -23.99
N HIS A 36 21.67 -15.18 -24.07
CA HIS A 36 21.68 -14.12 -25.10
C HIS A 36 20.48 -13.13 -25.16
N SER A 37 20.07 -12.59 -24.01
CA SER A 37 19.22 -11.38 -23.85
C SER A 37 19.38 -10.80 -22.43
N THR A 38 20.58 -10.87 -21.87
CA THR A 38 20.82 -10.75 -20.43
C THR A 38 20.37 -9.40 -19.86
N SER A 39 20.56 -8.28 -20.56
CA SER A 39 20.16 -6.96 -20.02
C SER A 39 18.64 -6.76 -19.94
N SER A 40 17.86 -7.20 -20.92
CA SER A 40 16.40 -7.00 -20.95
C SER A 40 15.64 -7.99 -20.08
N ILE A 41 16.10 -9.25 -20.00
CA ILE A 41 15.54 -10.27 -19.11
C ILE A 41 15.83 -9.90 -17.64
N LEU A 42 17.07 -9.49 -17.33
CA LEU A 42 17.40 -9.03 -15.97
C LEU A 42 16.61 -7.78 -15.58
N LEU A 43 16.38 -6.83 -16.49
CA LEU A 43 15.56 -5.65 -16.19
C LEU A 43 14.10 -6.02 -15.91
N ALA A 44 13.53 -6.97 -16.65
CA ALA A 44 12.17 -7.46 -16.42
C ALA A 44 12.07 -8.17 -15.06
N ASP A 45 13.02 -9.06 -14.74
CA ASP A 45 13.05 -9.79 -13.46
C ASP A 45 13.24 -8.84 -12.26
N ILE A 46 14.10 -7.82 -12.42
CA ILE A 46 14.33 -6.79 -11.40
C ILE A 46 13.05 -5.95 -11.20
N LYS A 47 12.39 -5.55 -12.28
CA LYS A 47 11.12 -4.82 -12.19
C LYS A 47 10.07 -5.65 -11.47
N THR A 48 9.85 -6.90 -11.88
CA THR A 48 8.85 -7.79 -11.26
C THR A 48 9.15 -8.04 -9.79
N LYS A 49 10.42 -8.22 -9.41
CA LYS A 49 10.83 -8.34 -8.01
C LYS A 49 10.39 -7.11 -7.19
N TYR A 50 10.69 -5.91 -7.66
CA TYR A 50 10.35 -4.70 -6.92
C TYR A 50 8.85 -4.38 -6.93
N VAL A 51 8.12 -4.80 -7.96
CA VAL A 51 6.65 -4.73 -7.97
C VAL A 51 6.06 -5.66 -6.93
N LYS A 52 6.57 -6.88 -6.80
CA LYS A 52 6.15 -7.82 -5.74
C LYS A 52 6.51 -7.30 -4.35
N ASP A 53 7.72 -6.76 -4.17
CA ASP A 53 8.11 -6.12 -2.90
C ASP A 53 7.16 -4.95 -2.56
N ALA A 54 6.71 -4.19 -3.56
CA ALA A 54 5.76 -3.09 -3.36
C ALA A 54 4.36 -3.57 -3.00
N ASP A 55 3.90 -4.63 -3.64
CA ASP A 55 2.61 -5.30 -3.41
C ASP A 55 2.51 -5.82 -1.97
N GLU A 56 3.53 -6.56 -1.53
CA GLU A 56 3.61 -7.09 -0.15
C GLU A 56 3.62 -5.97 0.90
N ASN A 57 4.30 -4.85 0.62
CA ASN A 57 4.28 -3.69 1.51
C ASN A 57 2.94 -2.95 1.47
N LEU A 58 2.27 -2.88 0.33
CA LEU A 58 0.95 -2.27 0.24
C LEU A 58 -0.08 -3.07 1.04
N ASP A 59 -0.06 -4.40 0.92
CA ASP A 59 -0.90 -5.30 1.72
C ASP A 59 -0.63 -5.14 3.22
N SER A 60 0.64 -5.14 3.62
CA SER A 60 1.03 -4.94 5.02
C SER A 60 0.61 -3.57 5.57
N ALA A 61 0.66 -2.53 4.72
CA ALA A 61 0.18 -1.20 5.10
C ALA A 61 -1.33 -1.20 5.35
N LEU A 62 -2.11 -1.81 4.45
CA LEU A 62 -3.57 -1.90 4.58
C LEU A 62 -3.97 -2.72 5.81
N GLU A 63 -3.29 -3.84 6.07
CA GLU A 63 -3.50 -4.63 7.29
C GLU A 63 -3.21 -3.81 8.54
N ALA A 64 -2.09 -3.08 8.58
CA ALA A 64 -1.76 -2.21 9.70
C ALA A 64 -2.78 -1.08 9.89
N MET A 65 -3.31 -0.50 8.81
CA MET A 65 -4.41 0.48 8.92
C MET A 65 -5.68 -0.14 9.50
N ASN A 66 -6.02 -1.37 9.11
CA ASN A 66 -7.18 -2.07 9.67
C ASN A 66 -6.98 -2.35 11.17
N ASN A 67 -5.80 -2.85 11.55
CA ASN A 67 -5.46 -3.07 12.96
C ASN A 67 -5.51 -1.77 13.78
N ALA A 68 -5.09 -0.66 13.18
CA ALA A 68 -5.18 0.65 13.81
C ALA A 68 -6.64 1.10 14.03
N ALA A 69 -7.55 0.75 13.10
CA ALA A 69 -8.97 1.06 13.18
C ALA A 69 -9.67 0.25 14.28
N GLU A 70 -9.28 -1.01 14.44
CA GLU A 70 -9.84 -1.95 15.42
C GLU A 70 -9.17 -1.84 16.79
N ALA A 71 -8.07 -1.10 16.90
CA ALA A 71 -7.30 -0.96 18.12
C ALA A 71 -8.16 -0.49 19.31
N GLU A 72 -8.05 -1.21 20.44
CA GLU A 72 -8.79 -0.90 21.66
C GLU A 72 -8.25 0.37 22.35
N SER A 73 -6.95 0.66 22.23
CA SER A 73 -6.31 1.85 22.81
C SER A 73 -5.84 2.86 21.76
N ASP A 74 -5.73 4.12 22.16
CA ASP A 74 -5.15 5.17 21.30
C ASP A 74 -3.65 4.92 21.04
N ALA A 75 -2.93 4.27 21.97
CA ALA A 75 -1.52 3.96 21.81
C ALA A 75 -1.30 2.88 20.73
N ASP A 76 -2.10 1.82 20.74
CA ASP A 76 -2.04 0.77 19.73
C ASP A 76 -2.45 1.30 18.36
N ALA A 77 -3.49 2.14 18.30
CA ALA A 77 -3.93 2.79 17.06
C ALA A 77 -2.79 3.62 16.43
N VAL A 78 -2.06 4.38 17.24
CA VAL A 78 -0.88 5.14 16.78
C VAL A 78 0.21 4.21 16.29
N GLN A 79 0.54 3.16 17.05
CA GLN A 79 1.61 2.23 16.68
C GLN A 79 1.31 1.51 15.35
N TYR A 80 0.08 1.05 15.15
CA TYR A 80 -0.33 0.43 13.90
C TYR A 80 -0.38 1.44 12.74
N PHE A 81 -0.80 2.68 13.00
CA PHE A 81 -0.76 3.73 11.99
C PHE A 81 0.67 4.06 11.55
N ASP A 82 1.61 4.18 12.50
CA ASP A 82 3.03 4.39 12.19
C ASP A 82 3.60 3.21 11.37
N THR A 83 3.20 1.99 11.71
CA THR A 83 3.54 0.77 10.96
C THR A 83 3.02 0.83 9.52
N ALA A 84 1.76 1.24 9.34
CA ALA A 84 1.19 1.43 8.01
C ALA A 84 1.97 2.47 7.19
N MET A 85 2.34 3.60 7.81
CA MET A 85 3.12 4.65 7.16
C MET A 85 4.52 4.16 6.76
N GLU A 86 5.16 3.32 7.56
CA GLU A 86 6.44 2.70 7.22
C GLU A 86 6.31 1.80 5.98
N HIS A 87 5.31 0.93 5.97
CA HIS A 87 5.06 0.05 4.83
C HIS A 87 4.74 0.82 3.55
N LEU A 88 3.93 1.88 3.60
CA LEU A 88 3.70 2.74 2.43
C LEU A 88 5.01 3.36 1.91
N LYS A 89 5.89 3.85 2.80
CA LYS A 89 7.20 4.39 2.38
C LYS A 89 8.07 3.31 1.72
N ASN A 90 8.04 2.09 2.24
CA ASN A 90 8.75 0.95 1.66
C ASN A 90 8.20 0.56 0.29
N ALA A 91 6.87 0.53 0.12
CA ALA A 91 6.21 0.29 -1.16
C ALA A 91 6.60 1.36 -2.20
N ALA A 92 6.55 2.64 -1.83
CA ALA A 92 6.98 3.73 -2.72
C ALA A 92 8.46 3.60 -3.12
N THR A 93 9.31 3.21 -2.17
CA THR A 93 10.74 2.96 -2.43
C THR A 93 10.95 1.78 -3.39
N ALA A 94 10.22 0.69 -3.20
CA ALA A 94 10.26 -0.46 -4.09
C ALA A 94 9.81 -0.07 -5.50
N LEU A 95 8.70 0.66 -5.65
CA LEU A 95 8.24 1.13 -6.97
C LEU A 95 9.24 2.04 -7.67
N LYS A 96 9.94 2.92 -6.94
CA LYS A 96 11.04 3.70 -7.51
C LYS A 96 12.16 2.82 -8.05
N LYS A 97 12.56 1.78 -7.31
CA LYS A 97 13.57 0.81 -7.74
C LYS A 97 13.10 -0.03 -8.93
N GLY A 98 11.80 -0.33 -9.01
CA GLY A 98 11.16 -1.00 -10.15
C GLY A 98 10.85 -0.09 -11.35
N GLY A 99 11.17 1.21 -11.28
CA GLY A 99 10.93 2.17 -12.36
C GLY A 99 9.47 2.65 -12.51
N MET A 100 8.60 2.37 -11.54
CA MET A 100 7.18 2.80 -11.52
C MET A 100 7.02 4.12 -10.76
N LEU A 101 7.66 5.17 -11.28
CA LEU A 101 7.78 6.48 -10.60
C LEU A 101 6.43 7.16 -10.35
N ASP A 102 5.50 7.07 -11.31
CA ASP A 102 4.17 7.66 -11.17
C ASP A 102 3.38 7.01 -10.02
N ASN A 103 3.50 5.69 -9.86
CA ASN A 103 2.84 4.95 -8.79
C ASN A 103 3.50 5.20 -7.43
N ALA A 104 4.83 5.32 -7.39
CA ALA A 104 5.52 5.75 -6.17
C ALA A 104 5.02 7.14 -5.72
N LYS A 105 4.84 8.07 -6.65
CA LYS A 105 4.31 9.41 -6.37
C LYS A 105 2.87 9.37 -5.85
N LYS A 106 2.04 8.44 -6.34
CA LYS A 106 0.68 8.23 -5.81
C LYS A 106 0.71 7.79 -4.35
N ILE A 107 1.59 6.85 -3.98
CA ILE A 107 1.77 6.46 -2.58
C ILE A 107 2.24 7.64 -1.73
N GLU A 108 3.21 8.43 -2.21
CA GLU A 108 3.69 9.62 -1.48
C GLU A 108 2.57 10.65 -1.25
N ASN A 109 1.72 10.86 -2.25
CA ASN A 109 0.54 11.72 -2.12
C ASN A 109 -0.46 11.15 -1.11
N ALA A 110 -0.67 9.83 -1.10
CA ALA A 110 -1.54 9.18 -0.12
C ALA A 110 -1.01 9.35 1.31
N ILE A 111 0.29 9.15 1.53
CA ILE A 111 0.94 9.42 2.82
C ILE A 111 0.73 10.86 3.26
N GLN A 112 0.95 11.83 2.35
CA GLN A 112 0.75 13.24 2.67
C GLN A 112 -0.70 13.53 3.05
N ALA A 113 -1.66 13.02 2.27
CA ALA A 113 -3.08 13.21 2.55
C ALA A 113 -3.49 12.60 3.91
N LEU A 114 -2.94 11.44 4.28
CA LEU A 114 -3.18 10.82 5.59
C LEU A 114 -2.61 11.66 6.74
N ASN A 115 -1.39 12.20 6.59
CA ASN A 115 -0.82 13.12 7.57
C ASN A 115 -1.67 14.38 7.73
N ASP A 116 -2.05 15.01 6.61
CA ASP A 116 -2.90 16.21 6.60
C ASP A 116 -4.26 15.93 7.26
N ALA A 117 -4.81 14.72 7.08
CA ALA A 117 -6.08 14.31 7.64
C ALA A 117 -6.01 14.06 9.16
N VAL A 118 -4.85 13.71 9.70
CA VAL A 118 -4.61 13.64 11.15
C VAL A 118 -4.46 15.05 11.75
N GLU A 119 -3.85 15.97 11.02
CA GLU A 119 -3.59 17.33 11.47
C GLU A 119 -4.83 18.22 11.44
N THR A 120 -5.75 18.01 10.49
CA THR A 120 -6.94 18.84 10.35
C THR A 120 -7.94 18.70 11.52
N ASP A 121 -8.70 19.76 11.77
CA ASP A 121 -9.81 19.79 12.75
C ASP A 121 -11.19 19.66 12.08
N SER A 122 -11.26 19.76 10.74
CA SER A 122 -12.52 19.67 10.00
C SER A 122 -12.79 18.22 9.59
N GLU A 123 -13.88 17.64 10.10
CA GLU A 123 -14.28 16.27 9.76
C GLU A 123 -14.50 16.09 8.26
N LYS A 124 -15.17 17.06 7.61
CA LYS A 124 -15.37 17.05 6.15
C LYS A 124 -14.04 17.09 5.37
N GLN A 125 -13.07 17.86 5.85
CA GLN A 125 -11.76 17.94 5.21
C GLN A 125 -10.96 16.66 5.45
N GLN A 126 -11.05 16.09 6.66
CA GLN A 126 -10.48 14.81 7.01
C GLN A 126 -11.02 13.71 6.08
N ASP A 127 -12.33 13.58 5.93
CA ASP A 127 -12.96 12.58 5.06
C ASP A 127 -12.50 12.72 3.60
N LYS A 128 -12.43 13.95 3.08
CA LYS A 128 -11.95 14.21 1.72
C LYS A 128 -10.49 13.81 1.53
N LEU A 129 -9.63 14.06 2.52
CA LEU A 129 -8.21 13.70 2.44
C LEU A 129 -8.03 12.18 2.50
N ILE A 130 -8.83 11.49 3.31
CA ILE A 130 -8.87 10.02 3.37
C ILE A 130 -9.30 9.45 2.02
N GLU A 131 -10.36 9.97 1.42
CA GLU A 131 -10.84 9.55 0.09
C GLU A 131 -9.72 9.67 -0.97
N ILE A 132 -9.03 10.81 -1.00
CA ILE A 132 -7.89 11.03 -1.90
C ILE A 132 -6.76 10.01 -1.68
N ALA A 133 -6.47 9.69 -0.42
CA ALA A 133 -5.45 8.70 -0.08
C ALA A 133 -5.86 7.31 -0.59
N ILE A 134 -7.09 6.89 -0.33
CA ILE A 134 -7.64 5.59 -0.74
C ILE A 134 -7.64 5.46 -2.26
N ASP A 135 -8.15 6.46 -2.98
CA ASP A 135 -8.16 6.45 -4.44
C ASP A 135 -6.76 6.32 -5.03
N SER A 136 -5.77 6.95 -4.39
CA SER A 136 -4.37 6.87 -4.80
C SER A 136 -3.78 5.48 -4.56
N LEU A 137 -4.09 4.86 -3.41
CA LEU A 137 -3.63 3.50 -3.09
C LEU A 137 -4.30 2.45 -3.99
N ASN A 138 -5.59 2.60 -4.29
CA ASN A 138 -6.33 1.70 -5.20
C ASN A 138 -5.76 1.72 -6.62
N GLN A 139 -5.46 2.91 -7.15
CA GLN A 139 -4.81 3.03 -8.46
C GLN A 139 -3.42 2.38 -8.49
N VAL A 140 -2.71 2.38 -7.37
CA VAL A 140 -1.43 1.70 -7.27
C VAL A 140 -1.65 0.20 -7.26
N ASP A 141 -2.51 -0.33 -6.40
CA ASP A 141 -2.88 -1.75 -6.33
C ASP A 141 -3.28 -2.32 -7.71
N GLU A 142 -4.19 -1.63 -8.42
CA GLU A 142 -4.59 -2.01 -9.78
C GLU A 142 -3.39 -2.09 -10.74
N ALA A 143 -2.46 -1.13 -10.63
CA ALA A 143 -1.27 -1.11 -11.46
C ALA A 143 -0.24 -2.19 -11.08
N LEU A 144 -0.15 -2.60 -9.81
CA LEU A 144 0.68 -3.73 -9.40
C LEU A 144 0.11 -5.04 -9.96
N LYS A 145 -1.20 -5.23 -9.81
CA LYS A 145 -1.94 -6.38 -10.37
C LYS A 145 -1.78 -6.48 -11.88
N ALA A 146 -1.81 -5.35 -12.59
CA ALA A 146 -1.61 -5.33 -14.04
C ALA A 146 -0.19 -5.73 -14.48
N VAL A 147 0.81 -5.67 -13.58
CA VAL A 147 2.20 -6.08 -13.87
C VAL A 147 2.48 -7.51 -13.39
N LEU A 148 1.79 -7.97 -12.36
CA LEU A 148 1.96 -9.30 -11.76
C LEU A 148 1.10 -10.39 -12.41
N ASN A 149 0.00 -10.01 -13.08
CA ASN A 149 -0.88 -10.91 -13.87
C ASN A 149 -0.42 -11.02 -15.32
#